data_AF-A0A5N3X2K3-F1
#
_entry.id   AF-A0A5N3X2K3-F1
#
_cell.length_a   1.000
_cell.length_b   1.000
_cell.length_c   1.000
_cell.angle_alpha   90.00
_cell.angle_beta   90.00
_cell.angle_gamma   90.00
#
_symmetry.space_group_name_H-M   'P 1'
#
loop_
_entity.id
_entity.type
_entity.pdbx_description
1 polymer ?
#
loop_
_entity_poly.entity_id
_entity_poly.type
_entity_poly.pdbx_seq_one_letter_code
_entity_poly.pdbx_strand_id
1 'polypeptide(L)'
;MAAAHRCLFLLLLSTCVALLLPPPLGALGAPLEPEYPGDNATAEQMAQYAAELRRYINRLTRPRYGKRNKEGTLDFLECGSPHSAVPREIGTMDS
;
A
#
# COMPACT_ATOMS: atom_id res chain seq x y z
N MET A 1 -35.24 18.84 -33.61
CA MET A 1 -35.22 19.53 -32.30
C MET A 1 -35.16 18.55 -31.12
N ALA A 2 -36.15 17.67 -30.89
CA ALA A 2 -36.18 16.77 -29.71
C ALA A 2 -34.99 15.82 -29.55
N ALA A 3 -34.46 15.26 -30.65
CA ALA A 3 -33.29 14.38 -30.62
C ALA A 3 -32.01 15.11 -30.19
N ALA A 4 -31.81 16.35 -30.66
CA ALA A 4 -30.66 17.17 -30.28
C ALA A 4 -30.68 17.51 -28.78
N HIS A 5 -31.85 17.84 -28.23
CA HIS A 5 -31.99 18.04 -26.78
C HIS A 5 -31.68 16.78 -25.99
N ARG A 6 -32.15 15.60 -26.44
CA ARG A 6 -31.80 14.32 -25.80
C ARG A 6 -30.30 14.06 -25.81
N CYS A 7 -29.62 14.30 -26.93
CA CYS A 7 -28.16 14.16 -27.01
C CYS A 7 -27.45 15.10 -26.03
N LEU A 8 -27.85 16.38 -25.99
CA LEU A 8 -27.26 17.35 -25.07
C LEU A 8 -27.47 16.96 -23.59
N PHE A 9 -28.66 16.48 -23.24
CA PHE A 9 -28.94 15.98 -21.88
C PHE A 9 -28.07 14.78 -21.52
N LEU A 10 -27.92 13.80 -22.43
CA LEU A 10 -27.07 12.64 -22.19
C LEU A 10 -25.58 13.01 -22.03
N LEU A 11 -25.09 13.94 -22.85
CA LEU A 11 -23.73 14.45 -22.74
C LEU A 11 -23.52 15.18 -21.40
N LEU A 12 -24.46 16.04 -21.01
CA LEU A 12 -24.41 16.76 -19.74
C LEU A 12 -24.39 15.77 -18.56
N LEU A 13 -25.29 14.79 -18.55
CA LEU A 13 -25.33 13.77 -17.50
C LEU A 13 -24.03 12.96 -17.42
N SER A 14 -23.47 12.56 -18.56
CA SER A 14 -22.18 11.86 -18.62
C SER A 14 -21.05 12.70 -17.99
N THR A 15 -20.96 13.99 -18.36
CA THR A 15 -19.96 14.90 -17.78
C THR A 15 -20.17 15.13 -16.29
N CYS A 16 -21.42 15.26 -15.82
CA CYS A 16 -21.73 15.39 -14.40
C CYS A 16 -21.30 14.15 -13.63
N VAL A 17 -21.60 12.94 -14.12
CA VAL A 17 -21.18 11.70 -13.47
C VAL A 17 -19.66 11.59 -13.44
N ALA A 18 -18.95 11.96 -14.51
CA ALA A 18 -17.50 11.96 -14.55
C ALA A 18 -16.85 12.95 -13.58
N LEU A 19 -17.47 14.10 -13.32
CA LEU A 19 -17.01 15.10 -12.35
C LEU A 19 -17.33 14.73 -10.90
N LEU A 20 -18.43 14.02 -10.67
CA LEU A 20 -18.80 13.51 -9.35
C LEU A 20 -17.99 12.26 -8.96
N LEU A 21 -17.51 11.49 -9.95
CA LEU A 21 -16.63 10.37 -9.68
C LEU A 21 -15.21 10.89 -9.34
N PRO A 22 -14.57 10.35 -8.29
CA PRO A 22 -13.17 10.65 -8.02
C PRO A 22 -12.32 10.34 -9.25
N PRO A 23 -11.39 11.24 -9.65
CA PRO A 23 -10.56 10.99 -10.81
C PRO A 23 -9.79 9.68 -10.61
N PRO A 24 -9.62 8.87 -11.66
CA PRO A 24 -8.75 7.71 -11.60
C PRO A 24 -7.31 8.24 -11.44
N LEU A 25 -6.84 8.35 -10.19
CA LEU A 25 -5.47 8.75 -9.81
C LEU A 25 -4.35 7.85 -10.42
N GLY A 26 -4.70 6.89 -11.28
CA GLY A 26 -3.78 5.93 -11.89
C GLY A 26 -3.16 6.36 -13.23
N ALA A 27 -3.51 7.52 -13.80
CA ALA A 27 -3.08 7.89 -15.16
C ALA A 27 -1.73 8.63 -15.23
N LEU A 28 -1.16 9.12 -14.11
CA LEU A 28 0.11 9.86 -14.12
C LEU A 28 1.30 8.93 -13.82
N GLY A 29 2.24 8.91 -14.76
CA GLY A 29 3.30 7.89 -14.95
C GLY A 29 4.38 7.76 -13.88
N ALA A 30 4.29 8.40 -12.72
CA ALA A 30 5.16 8.13 -11.58
C ALA A 30 4.35 8.32 -10.29
N PRO A 31 4.49 7.43 -9.28
CA PRO A 31 3.87 7.68 -7.99
C PRO A 31 4.58 8.89 -7.36
N LEU A 32 3.87 10.01 -7.25
CA LEU A 32 4.28 11.13 -6.39
C LEU A 32 4.28 10.59 -4.96
N GLU A 33 5.36 10.84 -4.22
CA GLU A 33 5.41 10.52 -2.79
C GLU A 33 4.26 11.25 -2.10
N PRO A 34 3.38 10.56 -1.34
CA PRO A 34 2.25 11.22 -0.69
C PRO A 34 2.76 12.26 0.29
N GLU A 35 2.20 13.47 0.23
CA GLU A 35 2.59 14.56 1.10
C GLU A 35 1.90 14.44 2.46
N TYR A 36 2.66 14.58 3.55
CA TYR A 36 2.12 14.48 4.89
C TYR A 36 1.24 15.70 5.20
N PRO A 37 -0.05 15.53 5.53
CA PRO A 37 -0.97 16.66 5.74
C PRO A 37 -0.72 17.45 7.03
N GLY A 38 0.25 17.03 7.86
CA GLY A 38 0.61 17.68 9.12
C GLY A 38 -0.18 17.17 10.33
N ASP A 39 0.28 17.53 11.53
CA ASP A 39 -0.28 17.05 12.80
C ASP A 39 -1.70 17.58 13.10
N ASN A 40 -2.08 18.69 12.45
CA ASN A 40 -3.40 19.32 12.61
C ASN A 40 -4.42 18.83 11.57
N ALA A 41 -4.11 17.78 10.81
CA ALA A 41 -4.98 17.24 9.78
C ALA A 41 -6.27 16.66 10.37
N THR A 42 -7.37 16.78 9.61
CA THR A 42 -8.61 16.11 9.99
C THR A 42 -8.47 14.59 9.83
N ALA A 43 -9.32 13.84 10.53
CA ALA A 43 -9.30 12.37 10.44
C ALA A 43 -9.50 11.87 9.00
N GLU A 44 -10.30 12.59 8.20
CA GLU A 44 -10.52 12.27 6.79
C GLU A 44 -9.26 12.47 5.94
N GLN A 45 -8.54 13.57 6.15
CA GLN A 45 -7.27 13.84 5.46
C GLN A 45 -6.20 12.81 5.82
N MET A 46 -6.14 12.40 7.09
CA MET A 46 -5.23 11.36 7.54
C MET A 46 -5.57 9.98 6.93
N ALA A 47 -6.87 9.66 6.82
CA ALA A 47 -7.32 8.42 6.18
C ALA A 47 -6.99 8.40 4.68
N GLN A 48 -7.12 9.54 4.00
CA GLN A 48 -6.72 9.70 2.60
C GLN A 48 -5.21 9.51 2.44
N TYR A 49 -4.40 10.19 3.27
CA TYR A 49 -2.95 10.03 3.29
C TYR A 49 -2.53 8.56 3.50
N ALA A 50 -3.14 7.87 4.47
CA ALA A 50 -2.84 6.46 4.74
C ALA A 50 -3.20 5.55 3.56
N ALA A 51 -4.32 5.81 2.87
CA ALA A 51 -4.73 5.06 1.69
C ALA A 51 -3.76 5.29 0.51
N GLU A 52 -3.31 6.52 0.31
CA GLU A 52 -2.31 6.88 -0.69
C GLU A 52 -0.95 6.25 -0.40
N LEU A 53 -0.49 6.33 0.85
CA LEU A 53 0.76 5.70 1.31
C LEU A 53 0.75 4.18 1.07
N ARG A 54 -0.36 3.51 1.40
CA ARG A 54 -0.51 2.07 1.13
C ARG A 54 -0.42 1.75 -0.35
N ARG A 55 -1.04 2.56 -1.22
CA ARG A 55 -0.95 2.39 -2.68
C ARG A 55 0.46 2.63 -3.19
N TYR A 56 1.14 3.65 -2.68
CA TYR A 56 2.53 3.98 -3.01
C TYR A 56 3.46 2.81 -2.68
N ILE A 57 3.42 2.32 -1.44
CA ILE A 57 4.21 1.17 -0.98
C ILE A 57 3.91 -0.05 -1.84
N ASN A 58 2.64 -0.37 -2.07
CA ASN A 58 2.27 -1.50 -2.91
C ASN A 58 2.84 -1.36 -4.32
N ARG A 59 2.86 -0.17 -4.90
CA ARG A 59 3.42 0.07 -6.24
C ARG A 59 4.95 -0.08 -6.26
N LEU A 60 5.65 0.39 -5.23
CA LEU A 60 7.11 0.24 -5.10
C LEU A 60 7.53 -1.22 -4.86
N THR A 61 6.81 -1.90 -3.97
CA THR A 61 7.19 -3.20 -3.43
C THR A 61 6.58 -4.38 -4.17
N ARG A 62 5.64 -4.14 -5.11
CA ARG A 62 5.00 -5.22 -5.87
C ARG A 62 6.10 -6.08 -6.49
N PRO A 63 6.26 -7.34 -6.05
CA PRO A 63 7.26 -8.22 -6.61
C PRO A 63 6.99 -8.36 -8.10
N ARG A 64 7.99 -8.10 -8.94
CA ARG A 64 7.79 -8.10 -10.39
C ARG A 64 7.80 -9.49 -11.01
N TYR A 65 8.25 -10.54 -10.32
CA TYR A 65 8.23 -11.90 -10.85
C TYR A 65 8.06 -12.96 -9.75
N GLY A 66 7.41 -14.08 -10.12
CA GLY A 66 7.17 -15.25 -9.30
C GLY A 66 8.35 -16.24 -9.27
N LYS A 67 8.41 -16.95 -8.14
CA LYS A 67 9.31 -18.06 -7.75
C LYS A 67 10.81 -17.80 -7.89
N ARG A 68 11.40 -17.16 -6.87
CA ARG A 68 12.70 -17.68 -6.38
C ARG A 68 12.40 -18.97 -5.63
N ASN A 69 13.17 -19.98 -5.96
CA ASN A 69 12.99 -21.35 -5.53
C ASN A 69 12.84 -21.42 -4.01
N LYS A 70 11.90 -22.26 -3.57
CA LYS A 70 11.72 -22.63 -2.17
C LYS A 70 12.90 -23.52 -1.76
N GLU A 71 14.08 -22.96 -1.60
CA GLU A 71 15.25 -23.68 -1.07
C GLU A 71 16.19 -22.79 -0.24
N GLY A 72 15.74 -21.59 0.14
CA GLY A 72 16.47 -20.71 1.07
C GLY A 72 15.62 -20.24 2.25
N THR A 73 14.73 -21.08 2.77
CA THR A 73 13.83 -20.77 3.90
C THR A 73 14.56 -20.49 5.23
N LEU A 74 15.89 -20.44 5.26
CA LEU A 74 16.65 -20.16 6.49
C LEU A 74 17.38 -18.80 6.53
N ASP A 75 17.66 -18.14 5.42
CA ASP A 75 18.66 -17.05 5.47
C ASP A 75 18.07 -15.67 5.80
N PHE A 76 16.74 -15.48 5.73
CA PHE A 76 16.12 -14.17 6.01
C PHE A 76 15.67 -13.99 7.46
N LEU A 77 15.71 -15.04 8.28
CA LEU A 77 15.49 -14.97 9.73
C LEU A 77 16.80 -14.83 10.53
N GLU A 78 17.96 -14.92 9.86
CA GLU A 78 19.28 -14.73 10.46
C GLU A 78 19.75 -13.27 10.37
N CYS A 79 18.84 -12.31 10.50
CA CYS A 79 19.19 -10.92 10.76
C CYS A 79 18.41 -10.45 11.99
N GLY A 80 18.73 -11.05 13.15
CA GLY A 80 18.09 -10.65 14.40
C GLY A 80 18.13 -11.60 15.59
N SER A 81 19.02 -12.60 15.65
CA SER A 81 19.22 -13.34 16.90
C SER A 81 20.69 -13.51 17.27
N PRO A 82 21.26 -12.55 18.02
CA PRO A 82 22.28 -12.93 18.98
C PRO A 82 21.57 -13.63 20.16
N HIS A 83 22.21 -14.66 20.72
CA HIS A 83 21.79 -15.45 21.89
C HIS A 83 21.09 -16.79 21.60
N SER A 84 21.80 -17.70 20.94
CA SER A 84 21.87 -19.08 21.46
C SER A 84 22.83 -19.12 22.65
N ALA A 85 22.42 -18.47 23.75
CA ALA A 85 23.07 -18.67 25.04
C ALA A 85 22.74 -20.09 25.50
N VAL A 86 23.66 -21.01 25.23
CA VAL A 86 23.67 -22.38 25.74
C VAL A 86 23.39 -22.34 27.25
N PRO A 87 22.31 -22.99 27.75
CA PRO A 87 22.13 -23.18 29.17
C PRO A 87 23.28 -24.07 29.67
N ARG A 88 24.16 -23.49 30.49
CA ARG A 88 25.21 -24.25 31.16
C ARG A 88 24.54 -25.24 32.09
N GLU A 89 24.72 -26.53 31.84
CA GLU A 89 24.29 -27.58 32.74
C GLU A 89 25.07 -27.46 34.04
N ILE A 90 24.38 -26.98 35.08
CA ILE A 90 24.82 -27.09 36.47
C ILE A 90 24.56 -28.55 36.85
N GLY A 91 25.64 -29.35 36.83
CA GLY A 91 25.63 -30.68 37.41
C GLY A 91 25.32 -30.56 38.90
N THR A 92 24.18 -31.09 39.31
CA THR A 92 23.90 -31.38 40.71
C THR A 92 24.85 -32.48 41.15
N MET A 93 25.67 -32.16 42.14
CA MET A 93 26.52 -33.11 42.85
C MET A 93 25.76 -33.49 44.12
N ASP A 94 25.18 -34.68 44.14
CA ASP A 94 24.46 -35.21 45.28
C ASP A 94 24.61 -36.73 45.42
N SER A 95 25.39 -37.07 46.46
CA SER A 95 25.50 -38.31 47.28
C SER A 95 25.88 -39.64 46.63
#